data_AF-A0A1J5H0S5-F1
#
_entry.id   AF-A0A1J5H0S5-F1
#
_cell.length_a   1.000
_cell.length_b   1.000
_cell.length_c   1.000
_cell.angle_alpha   90.00
_cell.angle_beta   90.00
_cell.angle_gamma   90.00
#
_symmetry.space_group_name_H-M   'P 1'
#
loop_
_entity.id
_entity.type
_entity.pdbx_description
1 polymer ?
#
loop_
_entity_poly.entity_id
_entity_poly.type
_entity_poly.pdbx_seq_one_letter_code
_entity_poly.pdbx_strand_id
1 'polypeptide(L)'
;MAIRITIKKILFSIVKVFSTTLIALILSLTVVELSMQAFSLINNIATNSRQMGEQKNQENSYRILTIGESTTAETSFVGNQTWPSQLERMLQEKYPDKNIKVFNRAMIGTNSNVLLGKIQKEIEEVKPDLIISMMGINDLSLISLTPSEFIADQSGFEQSFFDKFKTTKLIKLAIIKIKKTNLEHTDIELNNDIEDLIFKGNAERFNKNYELSEKYFKKAIEISTYDTSPFIGLAWLYFDTQRYLEAKEILKKAIVFNPDDSNPYVALGNIYRGEGKYDAAQKMFQKAIELDPNNYLAFIGYGIWNADKKNYVESEKLFLKSIELNPQQADAYNELANIYRAEKEYSKAREYYSKVLGINTENNQAKIELKALERLELGENIQNNQPINVNDFYNPVTVNNYEKLLQIANENNINVLMVEYPVRNPVALQTILAEIKNKQDLKIKAEVVDNSVVFRKALENNKYEDIFIDRFGGEFGHATDKGNNILATNIFETIILKDIIN
;
A
#
# COMPACT_ATOMS: atom_id res chain seq x y z
N MET A 1 60.59 2.60 -18.70
CA MET A 1 60.00 1.27 -18.44
C MET A 1 60.04 0.89 -16.96
N ALA A 2 61.18 1.03 -16.27
CA ALA A 2 61.33 0.74 -14.83
C ALA A 2 60.34 1.50 -13.92
N ILE A 3 60.12 2.81 -14.14
CA ILE A 3 59.20 3.62 -13.33
C ILE A 3 57.74 3.13 -13.41
N ARG A 4 57.27 2.73 -14.61
CA ARG A 4 55.91 2.15 -14.79
C ARG A 4 55.75 0.82 -14.05
N ILE A 5 56.80 0.01 -13.99
CA ILE A 5 56.79 -1.28 -13.27
C ILE A 5 56.76 -1.03 -11.75
N THR A 6 57.54 -0.05 -11.27
CA THR A 6 57.56 0.34 -9.85
C THR A 6 56.22 0.92 -9.40
N ILE A 7 55.60 1.81 -10.20
CA ILE A 7 54.26 2.36 -9.89
C ILE A 7 53.20 1.26 -9.88
N LYS A 8 53.22 0.32 -10.84
CA LYS A 8 52.29 -0.83 -10.82
C LYS A 8 52.48 -1.71 -9.59
N LYS A 9 53.72 -1.97 -9.16
CA LYS A 9 54.00 -2.74 -7.94
C LYS A 9 53.51 -2.02 -6.67
N ILE A 10 53.70 -0.70 -6.59
CA ILE A 10 53.20 0.12 -5.47
C ILE A 10 51.67 0.13 -5.46
N LEU A 11 51.01 0.37 -6.60
CA LEU A 11 49.55 0.35 -6.70
C LEU A 11 48.97 -1.02 -6.32
N PHE A 12 49.61 -2.10 -6.79
CA PHE A 12 49.22 -3.46 -6.45
C PHE A 12 49.37 -3.76 -4.95
N SER A 13 50.45 -3.28 -4.33
CA SER A 13 50.67 -3.42 -2.89
C SER A 13 49.66 -2.60 -2.07
N ILE A 14 49.33 -1.39 -2.51
CA ILE A 14 48.31 -0.54 -1.88
C ILE A 14 46.93 -1.20 -1.99
N VAL A 15 46.52 -1.65 -3.18
CA VAL A 15 45.24 -2.34 -3.39
C VAL A 15 45.17 -3.61 -2.53
N LYS A 16 46.27 -4.36 -2.39
CA LYS A 16 46.34 -5.56 -1.55
C LYS A 16 46.21 -5.23 -0.06
N VAL A 17 46.84 -4.17 0.43
CA VAL A 17 46.71 -3.75 1.83
C VAL A 17 45.30 -3.23 2.11
N PHE A 18 44.73 -2.43 1.22
CA PHE A 18 43.34 -1.97 1.36
C PHE A 18 42.34 -3.13 1.32
N SER A 19 42.55 -4.14 0.45
CA SER A 19 41.68 -5.30 0.39
C SER A 19 41.80 -6.18 1.63
N THR A 20 43.00 -6.41 2.18
CA THR A 20 43.16 -7.18 3.42
C THR A 20 42.56 -6.45 4.63
N THR A 21 42.69 -5.13 4.70
CA THR A 21 42.13 -4.33 5.80
C THR A 21 40.60 -4.30 5.72
N LEU A 22 40.04 -4.17 4.51
CA LEU A 22 38.59 -4.22 4.28
C LEU A 22 38.00 -5.60 4.61
N ILE A 23 38.69 -6.68 4.22
CA ILE A 23 38.29 -8.05 4.55
C ILE A 23 38.31 -8.26 6.07
N ALA A 24 39.35 -7.81 6.76
CA ALA A 24 39.43 -7.90 8.22
C ALA A 24 38.31 -7.11 8.91
N LEU A 25 37.99 -5.90 8.41
CA LEU A 25 36.88 -5.09 8.92
C LEU A 25 35.54 -5.80 8.72
N ILE A 26 35.29 -6.33 7.52
CA ILE A 26 34.07 -7.09 7.22
C ILE A 26 33.96 -8.27 8.17
N LEU A 27 35.01 -9.10 8.29
CA LEU A 27 35.03 -10.24 9.21
C LEU A 27 34.73 -9.85 10.66
N SER A 28 35.31 -8.74 11.14
CA SER A 28 35.06 -8.26 12.50
C SER A 28 33.59 -7.85 12.70
N LEU A 29 32.98 -7.19 11.70
CA LEU A 29 31.57 -6.82 11.73
C LEU A 29 30.67 -8.05 11.65
N THR A 30 31.05 -9.07 10.87
CA THR A 30 30.29 -10.32 10.78
C THR A 30 30.30 -11.05 12.11
N VAL A 31 31.43 -11.07 12.82
CA VAL A 31 31.53 -11.66 14.16
C VAL A 31 30.65 -10.91 15.16
N VAL A 32 30.66 -9.57 15.16
CA VAL A 32 29.78 -8.77 16.04
C VAL A 32 28.31 -9.05 15.72
N GLU A 33 27.95 -9.13 14.45
CA GLU A 33 26.58 -9.39 14.03
C GLU A 33 26.12 -10.81 14.40
N LEU A 34 26.97 -11.82 14.22
CA LEU A 34 26.75 -13.18 14.69
C LEU A 34 26.60 -13.23 16.22
N SER A 35 27.39 -12.44 16.95
CA SER A 35 27.31 -12.35 18.41
C SER A 35 25.99 -11.74 18.86
N MET A 36 25.54 -10.66 18.22
CA MET A 36 24.25 -10.04 18.49
C MET A 36 23.07 -10.95 18.13
N GLN A 37 23.18 -11.70 17.04
CA GLN A 37 22.16 -12.68 16.65
C GLN A 37 22.14 -13.89 17.58
N ALA A 38 23.30 -14.40 18.00
CA ALA A 38 23.37 -15.45 19.00
C ALA A 38 22.79 -14.96 20.33
N PHE A 39 23.09 -13.73 20.75
CA PHE A 39 22.48 -13.11 21.93
C PHE A 39 20.97 -12.92 21.78
N SER A 40 20.50 -12.48 20.60
CA SER A 40 19.07 -12.37 20.29
C SER A 40 18.39 -13.73 20.26
N LEU A 41 19.03 -14.76 19.72
CA LEU A 41 18.54 -16.13 19.70
C LEU A 41 18.50 -16.70 21.12
N ILE A 42 19.53 -16.48 21.93
CA ILE A 42 19.57 -16.89 23.34
C ILE A 42 18.49 -16.14 24.14
N ASN A 43 18.31 -14.84 23.92
CA ASN A 43 17.23 -14.06 24.54
C ASN A 43 15.86 -14.54 24.07
N ASN A 44 15.68 -14.83 22.78
CA ASN A 44 14.44 -15.36 22.22
C ASN A 44 14.18 -16.76 22.75
N ILE A 45 15.18 -17.62 22.87
CA ILE A 45 15.06 -18.94 23.50
C ILE A 45 14.75 -18.75 24.98
N ALA A 46 15.34 -17.79 25.70
CA ALA A 46 15.07 -17.53 27.10
C ALA A 46 13.67 -16.92 27.33
N THR A 47 13.18 -16.04 26.46
CA THR A 47 11.81 -15.51 26.48
C THR A 47 10.82 -16.57 26.04
N ASN A 48 11.12 -17.37 25.02
CA ASN A 48 10.30 -18.51 24.61
C ASN A 48 10.30 -19.60 25.68
N SER A 49 11.39 -19.79 26.42
CA SER A 49 11.46 -20.72 27.57
C SER A 49 10.69 -20.19 28.77
N ARG A 50 10.65 -18.87 28.98
CA ARG A 50 9.77 -18.21 29.95
C ARG A 50 8.29 -18.33 29.53
N GLN A 51 7.97 -18.16 28.25
CA GLN A 51 6.63 -18.37 27.68
C GLN A 51 6.21 -19.86 27.68
N MET A 52 7.15 -20.78 27.45
CA MET A 52 6.94 -22.23 27.62
C MET A 52 6.84 -22.62 29.11
N GLY A 53 7.44 -21.84 30.01
CA GLY A 53 7.22 -21.94 31.45
C GLY A 53 5.80 -21.53 31.86
N GLU A 54 5.17 -20.60 31.14
CA GLU A 54 3.75 -20.23 31.29
C GLU A 54 2.78 -21.24 30.65
N GLN A 55 3.22 -22.00 29.63
CA GLN A 55 2.42 -23.06 28.98
C GLN A 55 2.06 -24.23 29.92
N LYS A 56 2.71 -24.36 31.08
CA LYS A 56 2.38 -25.42 32.06
C LYS A 56 1.17 -25.12 32.94
N ASN A 57 0.47 -24.00 32.71
CA ASN A 57 -0.69 -23.56 33.48
C ASN A 57 -1.88 -23.08 32.59
N GLN A 58 -2.08 -23.66 31.40
CA GLN A 58 -2.98 -23.11 30.37
C GLN A 58 -4.02 -24.10 29.79
N GLU A 59 -4.51 -25.06 30.57
CA GLU A 59 -5.62 -25.93 30.10
C GLU A 59 -6.99 -25.20 30.03
N ASN A 60 -7.13 -24.00 30.63
CA ASN A 60 -8.40 -23.27 30.75
C ASN A 60 -8.42 -21.83 30.19
N SER A 61 -7.47 -21.42 29.34
CA SER A 61 -7.48 -20.07 28.74
C SER A 61 -8.36 -20.01 27.49
N TYR A 62 -9.21 -18.99 27.36
CA TYR A 62 -9.90 -18.69 26.11
C TYR A 62 -8.95 -17.97 25.12
N ARG A 63 -8.74 -18.54 23.94
CA ARG A 63 -7.65 -18.16 23.04
C ARG A 63 -8.18 -17.54 21.76
N ILE A 64 -7.71 -16.34 21.47
CA ILE A 64 -8.08 -15.59 20.28
C ILE A 64 -6.88 -15.52 19.35
N LEU A 65 -6.99 -16.08 18.15
CA LEU A 65 -5.98 -15.95 17.11
C LEU A 65 -6.36 -14.80 16.19
N THR A 66 -5.46 -13.83 16.04
CA THR A 66 -5.69 -12.67 15.18
C THR A 66 -4.81 -12.75 13.93
N ILE A 67 -5.42 -12.61 12.76
CA ILE A 67 -4.77 -12.68 11.44
C ILE A 67 -5.19 -11.48 10.59
N GLY A 68 -4.39 -11.12 9.60
CA GLY A 68 -4.71 -10.02 8.69
C GLY A 68 -3.50 -9.29 8.12
N GLU A 69 -3.77 -8.43 7.15
CA GLU A 69 -2.81 -7.51 6.54
C GLU A 69 -2.92 -6.18 7.30
N SER A 70 -1.84 -5.83 8.01
CA SER A 70 -1.86 -4.80 9.04
C SER A 70 -2.33 -3.43 8.54
N THR A 71 -3.30 -2.83 9.25
CA THR A 71 -3.61 -1.39 9.23
C THR A 71 -3.44 -0.75 10.60
N THR A 72 -2.70 -1.41 11.50
CA THR A 72 -2.42 -0.89 12.83
C THR A 72 -0.94 -0.53 12.89
N ALA A 73 -0.60 0.70 13.23
CA ALA A 73 0.77 1.06 13.48
C ALA A 73 1.06 0.89 14.97
N GLU A 74 1.56 -0.27 15.38
CA GLU A 74 2.49 -0.26 16.51
C GLU A 74 3.82 0.25 15.96
N THR A 75 4.02 1.56 16.10
CA THR A 75 5.25 2.24 15.73
C THR A 75 6.41 1.66 16.54
N SER A 76 7.32 0.98 15.85
CA SER A 76 8.77 0.99 16.11
C SER A 76 9.23 0.76 17.56
N PHE A 77 9.69 -0.47 17.85
CA PHE A 77 10.89 -0.86 18.62
C PHE A 77 10.74 -2.13 19.47
N VAL A 78 9.56 -2.72 19.62
CA VAL A 78 9.39 -4.00 20.34
C VAL A 78 8.30 -4.86 19.69
N GLY A 79 8.70 -5.92 18.99
CA GLY A 79 7.82 -7.03 18.60
C GLY A 79 6.96 -6.81 17.34
N ASN A 80 6.87 -7.83 16.49
CA ASN A 80 6.05 -7.86 15.27
C ASN A 80 4.54 -7.98 15.60
N GLN A 81 3.95 -7.05 16.34
CA GLN A 81 2.54 -7.08 16.70
C GLN A 81 1.75 -6.04 15.88
N THR A 82 0.67 -6.49 15.24
CA THR A 82 -0.10 -5.78 14.20
C THR A 82 -1.63 -5.90 14.42
N TRP A 83 -2.00 -6.02 15.69
CA TRP A 83 -3.38 -6.05 16.20
C TRP A 83 -3.37 -5.26 17.52
N PRO A 84 -4.38 -4.42 17.81
CA PRO A 84 -4.41 -3.61 19.03
C PRO A 84 -4.16 -4.44 20.29
N SER A 85 -3.01 -4.21 20.95
CA SER A 85 -2.65 -4.82 22.23
C SER A 85 -3.68 -4.53 23.34
N GLN A 86 -4.48 -3.47 23.16
CA GLN A 86 -5.55 -3.07 24.06
C GLN A 86 -6.72 -4.07 24.08
N LEU A 87 -6.92 -4.88 23.04
CA LEU A 87 -8.03 -5.85 22.98
C LEU A 87 -7.92 -6.92 24.07
N GLU A 88 -6.73 -7.51 24.31
CA GLU A 88 -6.52 -8.48 25.38
C GLU A 88 -6.86 -7.86 26.74
N ARG A 89 -6.35 -6.65 27.00
CA ARG A 89 -6.62 -5.93 28.25
C ARG A 89 -8.11 -5.70 28.47
N MET A 90 -8.82 -5.17 27.46
CA MET A 90 -10.26 -4.88 27.56
C MET A 90 -11.09 -6.14 27.80
N LEU A 91 -10.74 -7.24 27.13
CA LEU A 91 -11.39 -8.54 27.31
C LEU A 91 -11.14 -9.12 28.71
N GLN A 92 -9.90 -9.07 29.18
CA GLN A 92 -9.52 -9.58 30.50
C GLN A 92 -10.13 -8.75 31.64
N GLU A 93 -10.29 -7.44 31.46
CA GLU A 93 -10.97 -6.56 32.43
C GLU A 93 -12.47 -6.90 32.56
N LYS A 94 -13.14 -7.23 31.45
CA LYS A 94 -14.58 -7.53 31.45
C LYS A 94 -14.90 -8.98 31.83
N TYR A 95 -14.03 -9.92 31.47
CA TYR A 95 -14.21 -11.35 31.71
C TYR A 95 -13.02 -11.93 32.47
N PRO A 96 -12.79 -11.52 33.73
CA PRO A 96 -11.62 -11.92 34.50
C PRO A 96 -11.51 -13.45 34.66
N ASP A 97 -12.64 -14.15 34.73
CA ASP A 97 -12.74 -15.59 34.94
C ASP A 97 -12.43 -16.43 33.68
N LYS A 98 -12.34 -15.82 32.50
CA LYS A 98 -12.15 -16.53 31.21
C LYS A 98 -10.68 -16.65 30.79
N ASN A 99 -9.75 -16.06 31.55
CA ASN A 99 -8.30 -16.08 31.30
C ASN A 99 -7.96 -15.92 29.81
N ILE A 100 -8.33 -14.77 29.24
CA ILE A 100 -8.33 -14.53 27.80
C ILE A 100 -6.92 -14.21 27.31
N LYS A 101 -6.50 -14.84 26.21
CA LYS A 101 -5.21 -14.61 25.56
C LYS A 101 -5.38 -14.31 24.08
N VAL A 102 -4.77 -13.22 23.61
CA VAL A 102 -4.80 -12.79 22.21
C VAL A 102 -3.44 -13.07 21.57
N PHE A 103 -3.44 -13.99 20.61
CA PHE A 103 -2.27 -14.38 19.83
C PHE A 103 -2.25 -13.58 18.53
N ASN A 104 -1.25 -12.72 18.41
CA ASN A 104 -1.07 -11.88 17.24
C ASN A 104 -0.23 -12.57 16.16
N ARG A 105 -0.83 -12.82 14.99
CA ARG A 105 -0.19 -13.39 13.80
C ARG A 105 -0.42 -12.57 12.53
N ALA A 106 -0.94 -11.36 12.64
CA ALA A 106 -1.06 -10.45 11.51
C ALA A 106 0.33 -9.96 11.05
N MET A 107 0.44 -9.60 9.77
CA MET A 107 1.72 -9.23 9.15
C MET A 107 1.57 -7.98 8.29
N ILE A 108 2.57 -7.08 8.34
CA ILE A 108 2.65 -5.93 7.44
C ILE A 108 3.22 -6.38 6.09
N GLY A 109 2.65 -5.89 4.99
CA GLY A 109 3.21 -6.07 3.64
C GLY A 109 3.17 -7.51 3.12
N THR A 110 2.20 -8.31 3.56
CA THR A 110 1.94 -9.66 3.03
C THR A 110 0.61 -9.69 2.26
N ASN A 111 0.25 -10.83 1.68
CA ASN A 111 -1.07 -11.07 1.10
C ASN A 111 -1.80 -12.20 1.82
N SER A 112 -3.11 -12.28 1.61
CA SER A 112 -3.97 -13.24 2.29
C SER A 112 -3.61 -14.69 1.97
N ASN A 113 -3.08 -14.98 0.78
CA ASN A 113 -2.59 -16.31 0.42
C ASN A 113 -1.43 -16.80 1.30
N VAL A 114 -0.46 -15.92 1.61
CA VAL A 114 0.67 -16.26 2.48
C VAL A 114 0.22 -16.51 3.91
N LEU A 115 -0.75 -15.73 4.41
CA LEU A 115 -1.35 -15.94 5.73
C LEU A 115 -2.06 -17.30 5.80
N LEU A 116 -2.90 -17.60 4.82
CA LEU A 116 -3.64 -18.86 4.73
C LEU A 116 -2.74 -20.07 4.47
N GLY A 117 -1.55 -19.89 3.91
CA GLY A 117 -0.54 -20.95 3.79
C GLY A 117 0.01 -21.42 5.14
N LYS A 118 -0.09 -20.59 6.19
CA LYS A 118 0.46 -20.89 7.53
C LYS A 118 -0.62 -21.18 8.57
N ILE A 119 -1.88 -20.84 8.29
CA ILE A 119 -2.97 -20.85 9.27
C ILE A 119 -3.16 -22.20 9.98
N GLN A 120 -2.97 -23.32 9.27
CA GLN A 120 -3.09 -24.66 9.86
C GLN A 120 -2.08 -24.88 10.99
N LYS A 121 -0.82 -24.48 10.76
CA LYS A 121 0.24 -24.57 11.78
C LYS A 121 -0.08 -23.67 12.98
N GLU A 122 -0.60 -22.47 12.73
CA GLU A 122 -0.97 -21.54 13.81
C GLU A 122 -2.15 -22.07 14.64
N ILE A 123 -3.13 -22.72 14.01
CA ILE A 123 -4.24 -23.38 14.71
C ILE A 123 -3.72 -24.54 15.57
N GLU A 124 -2.77 -25.34 15.09
CA GLU A 124 -2.18 -26.44 15.86
C GLU A 124 -1.36 -25.96 17.06
N GLU A 125 -0.64 -24.85 16.90
CA GLU A 125 0.20 -24.24 17.94
C GLU A 125 -0.65 -23.52 19.00
N VAL A 126 -1.61 -22.69 18.56
CA VAL A 126 -2.42 -21.84 19.43
C VAL A 126 -3.65 -22.57 19.96
N LYS A 127 -4.29 -23.42 19.15
CA LYS A 127 -5.61 -24.03 19.38
C LYS A 127 -6.69 -23.00 19.74
N PRO A 128 -6.94 -22.00 18.89
CA PRO A 128 -7.80 -20.88 19.23
C PRO A 128 -9.28 -21.28 19.30
N ASP A 129 -10.03 -20.59 20.17
CA ASP A 129 -11.49 -20.67 20.28
C ASP A 129 -12.19 -19.67 19.35
N LEU A 130 -11.46 -18.63 18.94
CA LEU A 130 -11.92 -17.58 18.04
C LEU A 130 -10.78 -17.13 17.12
N ILE A 131 -11.09 -16.97 15.83
CA ILE A 131 -10.22 -16.27 14.88
C ILE A 131 -10.81 -14.89 14.59
N ILE A 132 -9.99 -13.84 14.72
CA ILE A 132 -10.33 -12.49 14.26
C ILE A 132 -9.47 -12.21 13.03
N SER A 133 -10.13 -11.92 11.90
CA SER A 133 -9.49 -11.78 10.61
C SER A 133 -9.75 -10.40 10.02
N MET A 134 -8.70 -9.66 9.70
CA MET A 134 -8.75 -8.44 8.90
C MET A 134 -7.90 -8.66 7.64
N MET A 135 -8.36 -9.58 6.77
CA MET A 135 -7.70 -9.91 5.51
C MET A 135 -8.00 -8.88 4.43
N GLY A 136 -7.02 -8.65 3.56
CA GLY A 136 -7.11 -7.74 2.43
C GLY A 136 -8.31 -8.05 1.54
N ILE A 137 -8.94 -7.00 1.02
CA ILE A 137 -10.12 -7.14 0.15
C ILE A 137 -9.82 -6.79 -1.32
N ASN A 138 -8.59 -6.37 -1.60
CA ASN A 138 -8.07 -6.10 -2.95
C ASN A 138 -6.80 -6.92 -3.22
N ASP A 139 -6.87 -8.25 -3.08
CA ASP A 139 -5.83 -9.13 -3.61
C ASP A 139 -5.87 -9.04 -5.14
N LEU A 140 -5.04 -8.18 -5.73
CA LEU A 140 -4.90 -8.12 -7.19
C LEU A 140 -4.38 -9.47 -7.69
N SER A 141 -5.03 -9.99 -8.72
CA SER A 141 -4.54 -11.14 -9.47
C SER A 141 -3.24 -10.78 -10.15
N LEU A 142 -2.10 -11.12 -9.55
CA LEU A 142 -0.87 -11.35 -10.30
C LEU A 142 -1.05 -12.67 -11.05
N ILE A 143 -1.75 -12.63 -12.19
CA ILE A 143 -1.47 -13.59 -13.27
C ILE A 143 -0.17 -13.12 -13.92
N SER A 144 0.96 -13.57 -13.36
CA SER A 144 2.21 -13.86 -14.07
C SER A 144 3.32 -14.15 -13.05
N LEU A 145 3.21 -15.26 -12.33
CA LEU A 145 4.41 -16.01 -11.95
C LEU A 145 4.18 -17.38 -12.56
N THR A 146 5.03 -17.74 -13.52
CA THR A 146 4.99 -19.05 -14.16
C THR A 146 5.27 -20.13 -13.08
N PRO A 147 4.73 -21.36 -13.21
CA PRO A 147 5.03 -22.45 -12.28
C PRO A 147 6.54 -22.76 -12.15
N SER A 148 7.37 -22.27 -13.08
CA SER A 148 8.83 -22.35 -13.03
C SER A 148 9.50 -21.45 -11.97
N GLU A 149 8.80 -20.46 -11.41
CA GLU A 149 9.32 -19.66 -10.28
C GLU A 149 8.98 -20.27 -8.92
N PHE A 150 8.11 -21.29 -8.87
CA PHE A 150 7.73 -22.00 -7.64
C PHE A 150 8.67 -23.17 -7.28
N ILE A 151 9.58 -23.57 -8.18
CA ILE A 151 10.50 -24.70 -7.96
C ILE A 151 11.87 -24.24 -7.37
N ALA A 152 12.12 -22.94 -7.26
CA ALA A 152 13.42 -22.45 -6.79
C ALA A 152 13.60 -22.34 -5.26
N ASP A 153 12.63 -22.74 -4.43
CA ASP A 153 12.76 -22.63 -2.96
C ASP A 153 12.59 -23.96 -2.21
N GLN A 154 12.78 -25.09 -2.89
CA GLN A 154 12.95 -26.40 -2.23
C GLN A 154 14.40 -26.91 -2.20
N SER A 155 15.36 -26.07 -2.59
CA SER A 155 16.79 -26.38 -2.44
C SER A 155 17.54 -25.17 -1.88
N GLY A 156 17.74 -25.11 -0.56
CA GLY A 156 18.66 -24.11 -0.02
C GLY A 156 18.52 -23.75 1.44
N PHE A 157 18.57 -24.73 2.34
CA PHE A 157 18.93 -24.46 3.75
C PHE A 157 20.26 -23.67 3.86
N GLU A 158 21.05 -23.61 2.79
CA GLU A 158 22.32 -22.90 2.71
C GLU A 158 22.24 -21.45 2.18
N GLN A 159 21.20 -21.05 1.41
CA GLN A 159 21.13 -19.68 0.84
C GLN A 159 20.44 -18.63 1.72
N SER A 160 19.61 -19.02 2.71
CA SER A 160 18.85 -18.04 3.52
C SER A 160 19.55 -17.54 4.79
N PHE A 161 20.66 -18.18 5.19
CA PHE A 161 21.40 -17.78 6.40
C PHE A 161 22.10 -16.43 6.20
N PHE A 162 22.84 -16.29 5.11
CA PHE A 162 23.71 -15.13 4.90
C PHE A 162 22.96 -13.85 4.52
N ASP A 163 21.78 -13.94 3.89
CA ASP A 163 21.03 -12.77 3.39
C ASP A 163 20.39 -11.91 4.48
N LYS A 164 20.32 -12.41 5.72
CA LYS A 164 19.86 -11.66 6.89
C LYS A 164 20.93 -10.75 7.49
N PHE A 165 22.20 -10.95 7.15
CA PHE A 165 23.31 -10.17 7.71
C PHE A 165 23.46 -8.83 6.96
N LYS A 166 23.47 -7.73 7.69
CA LYS A 166 23.79 -6.38 7.19
C LYS A 166 25.18 -6.35 6.56
N THR A 167 26.11 -7.18 7.05
CA THR A 167 27.43 -7.39 6.44
C THR A 167 27.35 -8.04 5.05
N THR A 168 26.41 -8.95 4.80
CA THR A 168 26.15 -9.50 3.45
C THR A 168 25.56 -8.45 2.54
N LYS A 169 24.73 -7.52 3.05
CA LYS A 169 24.29 -6.34 2.28
C LYS A 169 25.45 -5.40 1.95
N LEU A 170 26.40 -5.19 2.86
CA LEU A 170 27.64 -4.42 2.61
C LEU A 170 28.54 -5.10 1.57
N ILE A 171 28.70 -6.42 1.64
CA ILE A 171 29.44 -7.21 0.65
C ILE A 171 28.71 -7.15 -0.70
N LYS A 172 27.38 -7.31 -0.73
CA LYS A 172 26.55 -7.14 -1.94
C LYS A 172 26.67 -5.71 -2.48
N LEU A 173 26.67 -4.67 -1.65
CA LEU A 173 26.87 -3.28 -2.06
C LEU A 173 28.30 -3.05 -2.58
N ALA A 174 29.31 -3.66 -1.99
CA ALA A 174 30.68 -3.61 -2.48
C ALA A 174 30.81 -4.33 -3.83
N ILE A 175 30.19 -5.50 -3.98
CA ILE A 175 30.11 -6.26 -5.23
C ILE A 175 29.30 -5.48 -6.27
N ILE A 176 28.19 -4.84 -5.90
CA ILE A 176 27.38 -3.98 -6.76
C ILE A 176 28.22 -2.76 -7.16
N LYS A 177 29.00 -2.15 -6.26
CA LYS A 177 29.85 -1.01 -6.58
C LYS A 177 31.01 -1.41 -7.51
N ILE A 178 31.64 -2.56 -7.30
CA ILE A 178 32.64 -3.16 -8.19
C ILE A 178 32.02 -3.55 -9.54
N LYS A 179 30.82 -4.13 -9.54
CA LYS A 179 30.04 -4.39 -10.76
C LYS A 179 29.63 -3.09 -11.45
N LYS A 180 29.31 -2.02 -10.72
CA LYS A 180 28.95 -0.69 -11.23
C LYS A 180 30.15 -0.02 -11.88
N THR A 181 31.35 -0.14 -11.31
CA THR A 181 32.61 0.25 -11.97
C THR A 181 32.88 -0.56 -13.25
N ASN A 182 32.32 -1.78 -13.37
CA ASN A 182 32.41 -2.63 -14.57
C ASN A 182 31.17 -2.56 -15.50
N LEU A 183 30.08 -1.92 -15.08
CA LEU A 183 28.79 -1.80 -15.80
C LEU A 183 28.62 -0.44 -16.49
N GLU A 184 29.60 0.46 -16.40
CA GLU A 184 29.67 1.69 -17.19
C GLU A 184 29.75 1.43 -18.72
N HIS A 185 29.70 0.17 -19.17
CA HIS A 185 29.66 -0.22 -20.58
C HIS A 185 28.52 -1.19 -20.91
N THR A 186 27.29 -0.80 -20.59
CA THR A 186 26.15 -1.24 -21.43
C THR A 186 25.60 0.00 -22.13
N ASP A 187 26.19 0.28 -23.28
CA ASP A 187 25.69 1.26 -24.24
C ASP A 187 24.35 0.74 -24.76
N ILE A 188 23.27 1.05 -24.02
CA ILE A 188 21.95 1.12 -24.63
C ILE A 188 22.10 2.18 -25.71
N GLU A 189 21.95 1.79 -26.96
CA GLU A 189 21.96 2.70 -28.11
C GLU A 189 20.71 3.58 -28.00
N LEU A 190 20.83 4.65 -27.22
CA LEU A 190 19.81 5.67 -27.06
C LEU A 190 19.81 6.49 -28.34
N ASN A 191 18.74 6.39 -29.13
CA ASN A 191 18.51 7.31 -30.23
C ASN A 191 18.39 8.75 -29.68
N ASN A 192 18.60 9.73 -30.55
CA ASN A 192 18.49 11.15 -30.17
C ASN A 192 17.08 11.72 -30.40
N ASP A 193 16.08 10.85 -30.51
CA ASP A 193 14.68 11.25 -30.68
C ASP A 193 14.06 11.54 -29.30
N ILE A 194 13.78 12.82 -29.04
CA ILE A 194 13.28 13.28 -27.74
C ILE A 194 11.93 12.64 -27.41
N GLU A 195 11.04 12.49 -28.39
CA GLU A 195 9.69 11.95 -28.16
C GLU A 195 9.75 10.47 -27.77
N ASP A 196 10.59 9.69 -28.46
CA ASP A 196 10.81 8.27 -28.14
C ASP A 196 11.47 8.10 -26.77
N LEU A 197 12.42 8.95 -26.42
CA LEU A 197 13.05 8.93 -25.09
C LEU A 197 12.03 9.27 -23.98
N ILE A 198 11.14 10.25 -24.19
CA ILE A 198 10.08 10.58 -23.24
C ILE A 198 9.09 9.41 -23.12
N PHE A 199 8.68 8.83 -24.25
CA PHE A 199 7.77 7.69 -24.28
C PHE A 199 8.34 6.50 -23.51
N LYS A 200 9.59 6.11 -23.79
CA LYS A 200 10.30 5.04 -23.06
C LYS A 200 10.49 5.38 -21.59
N GLY A 201 10.85 6.62 -21.29
CA GLY A 201 10.96 7.11 -19.91
C GLY A 201 9.66 6.93 -19.12
N ASN A 202 8.52 7.27 -19.71
CA ASN A 202 7.20 7.06 -19.12
C ASN A 202 6.84 5.57 -19.01
N ALA A 203 7.07 4.78 -20.05
CA ALA A 203 6.79 3.35 -20.04
C ALA A 203 7.57 2.63 -18.92
N GLU A 204 8.87 2.89 -18.80
CA GLU A 204 9.71 2.30 -17.74
C GLU A 204 9.32 2.79 -16.34
N ARG A 205 8.85 4.04 -16.22
CA ARG A 205 8.29 4.56 -14.97
C ARG A 205 7.05 3.76 -14.55
N PHE A 206 6.13 3.50 -15.46
CA PHE A 206 4.94 2.68 -15.19
C PHE A 206 5.29 1.22 -14.90
N ASN A 207 6.34 0.68 -15.54
CA ASN A 207 6.89 -0.65 -15.24
C ASN A 207 7.71 -0.71 -13.95
N LYS A 208 7.86 0.41 -13.22
CA LYS A 208 8.67 0.56 -12.00
C LYS A 208 10.17 0.33 -12.19
N ASN A 209 10.66 0.38 -13.43
CA ASN A 209 12.07 0.33 -13.79
C ASN A 209 12.69 1.74 -13.68
N TYR A 210 12.71 2.28 -12.46
CA TYR A 210 13.01 3.70 -12.22
C TYR A 210 14.41 4.13 -12.65
N GLU A 211 15.41 3.26 -12.57
CA GLU A 211 16.78 3.59 -13.00
C GLU A 211 16.85 3.84 -14.51
N LEU A 212 16.17 3.01 -15.30
CA LEU A 212 16.14 3.12 -16.75
C LEU A 212 15.28 4.31 -17.19
N SER A 213 14.13 4.51 -16.52
CA SER A 213 13.30 5.70 -16.68
C SER A 213 14.09 6.99 -16.46
N GLU A 214 14.87 7.08 -15.37
CA GLU A 214 15.70 8.24 -15.06
C GLU A 214 16.76 8.49 -16.16
N LYS A 215 17.35 7.43 -16.72
CA LYS A 215 18.32 7.52 -17.83
C LYS A 215 17.68 8.11 -19.08
N TYR A 216 16.48 7.63 -19.45
CA TYR A 216 15.75 8.13 -20.61
C TYR A 216 15.39 9.61 -20.48
N PHE A 217 14.82 10.04 -19.35
CA PHE A 217 14.47 11.45 -19.16
C PHE A 217 15.69 12.36 -19.11
N LYS A 218 16.78 11.96 -18.45
CA LYS A 218 18.02 12.74 -18.44
C LYS A 218 18.60 12.90 -19.84
N LYS A 219 18.56 11.84 -20.65
CA LYS A 219 19.00 11.93 -22.05
C LYS A 219 18.10 12.86 -22.87
N ALA A 220 16.79 12.79 -22.69
CA ALA A 220 15.85 13.69 -23.34
C ALA A 220 16.08 15.16 -22.93
N ILE A 221 16.39 15.43 -21.66
CA ILE A 221 16.77 16.78 -21.18
C ILE A 221 18.06 17.28 -21.85
N GLU A 222 19.07 16.42 -22.04
CA GLU A 222 20.32 16.81 -22.70
C GLU A 222 20.13 17.25 -24.16
N ILE A 223 19.11 16.71 -24.84
CA ILE A 223 18.85 16.94 -26.26
C ILE A 223 17.76 18.00 -26.47
N SER A 224 16.88 18.19 -25.47
CA SER A 224 15.75 19.13 -25.55
C SER A 224 16.22 20.58 -25.76
N THR A 225 15.56 21.28 -26.69
CA THR A 225 15.87 22.68 -27.02
C THR A 225 14.78 23.67 -26.60
N TYR A 226 13.60 23.20 -26.15
CA TYR A 226 12.55 24.05 -25.55
C TYR A 226 11.41 23.26 -24.88
N ASP A 227 11.44 21.92 -24.95
CA ASP A 227 10.40 21.05 -24.41
C ASP A 227 10.65 20.76 -22.93
N THR A 228 9.69 21.09 -22.08
CA THR A 228 9.74 20.82 -20.63
C THR A 228 9.21 19.44 -20.26
N SER A 229 8.56 18.72 -21.17
CA SER A 229 8.00 17.38 -20.96
C SER A 229 8.97 16.39 -20.31
N PRO A 230 10.25 16.29 -20.70
CA PRO A 230 11.17 15.36 -20.05
C PRO A 230 11.55 15.79 -18.62
N PHE A 231 11.53 17.10 -18.31
CA PHE A 231 11.68 17.59 -16.93
C PHE A 231 10.47 17.22 -16.08
N ILE A 232 9.26 17.34 -16.64
CA ILE A 232 8.00 16.96 -15.98
C ILE A 232 7.97 15.44 -15.74
N GLY A 233 8.34 14.64 -16.75
CA GLY A 233 8.45 13.19 -16.63
C GLY A 233 9.45 12.77 -15.53
N LEU A 234 10.61 13.41 -15.47
CA LEU A 234 11.59 13.19 -14.40
C LEU A 234 11.07 13.65 -13.02
N ALA A 235 10.31 14.74 -12.96
CA ALA A 235 9.66 15.18 -11.73
C ALA A 235 8.66 14.15 -11.20
N TRP A 236 7.85 13.58 -12.09
CA TRP A 236 6.90 12.53 -11.72
C TRP A 236 7.60 11.25 -11.26
N LEU A 237 8.71 10.86 -11.91
CA LEU A 237 9.54 9.76 -11.44
C LEU A 237 10.07 10.00 -10.02
N TYR A 238 10.55 11.21 -9.75
CA TYR A 238 11.00 11.60 -8.41
C TYR A 238 9.84 11.64 -7.40
N PHE A 239 8.66 12.07 -7.81
CA PHE A 239 7.47 12.01 -6.97
C PHE A 239 7.08 10.57 -6.61
N ASP A 240 7.05 9.66 -7.59
CA ASP A 240 6.71 8.24 -7.40
C ASP A 240 7.72 7.51 -6.50
N THR A 241 8.96 7.98 -6.48
CA THR A 241 10.04 7.48 -5.61
C THR A 241 10.19 8.28 -4.31
N GLN A 242 9.21 9.13 -3.97
CA GLN A 242 9.15 9.97 -2.75
C GLN A 242 10.30 10.98 -2.61
N ARG A 243 11.00 11.29 -3.70
CA ARG A 243 12.08 12.29 -3.79
C ARG A 243 11.49 13.68 -4.08
N TYR A 244 10.60 14.15 -3.21
CA TYR A 244 9.81 15.38 -3.43
C TYR A 244 10.66 16.65 -3.61
N LEU A 245 11.79 16.76 -2.91
CA LEU A 245 12.70 17.90 -3.07
C LEU A 245 13.29 17.94 -4.48
N GLU A 246 13.77 16.81 -4.97
CA GLU A 246 14.36 16.71 -6.32
C GLU A 246 13.30 16.93 -7.40
N ALA A 247 12.08 16.45 -7.19
CA ALA A 247 10.95 16.70 -8.08
C ALA A 247 10.63 18.20 -8.21
N LYS A 248 10.67 18.95 -7.10
CA LYS A 248 10.46 20.41 -7.14
C LYS A 248 11.62 21.15 -7.79
N GLU A 249 12.86 20.74 -7.52
CA GLU A 249 14.03 21.38 -8.11
C GLU A 249 14.11 21.16 -9.63
N ILE A 250 13.72 19.98 -10.13
CA ILE A 250 13.68 19.74 -11.58
C ILE A 250 12.56 20.54 -12.26
N LEU A 251 11.40 20.73 -11.62
CA LEU A 251 10.34 21.58 -12.16
C LEU A 251 10.70 23.06 -12.13
N LYS A 252 11.41 23.54 -11.10
CA LYS A 252 11.96 24.91 -11.12
C LYS A 252 12.93 25.11 -12.26
N LYS A 253 13.77 24.11 -12.56
CA LYS A 253 14.64 24.14 -13.75
C LYS A 253 13.81 24.19 -15.04
N ALA A 254 12.73 23.42 -15.13
CA ALA A 254 11.81 23.45 -16.27
C ALA A 254 11.21 24.85 -16.48
N ILE A 255 10.77 25.51 -15.40
CA ILE A 255 10.24 26.88 -15.43
C ILE A 255 11.31 27.88 -15.88
N VAL A 256 12.56 27.75 -15.44
CA VAL A 256 13.65 28.63 -15.92
C VAL A 256 13.97 28.35 -17.40
N PHE A 257 13.89 27.09 -17.81
CA PHE A 257 14.18 26.66 -19.18
C PHE A 257 13.14 27.16 -20.17
N ASN A 258 11.86 27.09 -19.81
CA ASN A 258 10.75 27.67 -20.58
C ASN A 258 9.74 28.32 -19.61
N PRO A 259 9.83 29.64 -19.39
CA PRO A 259 8.98 30.36 -18.44
C PRO A 259 7.50 30.48 -18.84
N ASP A 260 7.22 30.37 -20.14
CA ASP A 260 5.88 30.54 -20.72
C ASP A 260 5.10 29.21 -20.75
N ASP A 261 5.76 28.08 -20.51
CA ASP A 261 5.10 26.78 -20.39
C ASP A 261 4.32 26.68 -19.07
N SER A 262 3.02 26.46 -19.18
CA SER A 262 2.11 26.32 -18.04
C SER A 262 2.20 24.93 -17.37
N ASN A 263 2.68 23.89 -18.08
CA ASN A 263 2.66 22.51 -17.58
C ASN A 263 3.56 22.25 -16.35
N PRO A 264 4.79 22.80 -16.26
CA PRO A 264 5.60 22.69 -15.05
C PRO A 264 4.91 23.26 -13.81
N TYR A 265 4.11 24.33 -13.96
CA TYR A 265 3.33 24.89 -12.86
C TYR A 265 2.20 23.96 -12.43
N VAL A 266 1.50 23.31 -13.37
CA VAL A 266 0.50 22.28 -13.04
C VAL A 266 1.13 21.12 -12.26
N ALA A 267 2.28 20.61 -12.74
CA ALA A 267 3.01 19.54 -12.06
C ALA A 267 3.45 19.96 -10.65
N LEU A 268 3.98 21.18 -10.50
CA LEU A 268 4.43 21.71 -9.21
C LEU A 268 3.25 21.90 -8.23
N GLY A 269 2.09 22.36 -8.75
CA GLY A 269 0.85 22.47 -7.99
C GLY A 269 0.38 21.12 -7.46
N ASN A 270 0.38 20.09 -8.29
CA ASN A 270 0.04 18.72 -7.91
C ASN A 270 1.00 18.15 -6.85
N ILE A 271 2.31 18.38 -6.98
CA ILE A 271 3.30 17.95 -5.98
C ILE A 271 3.06 18.66 -4.64
N TYR A 272 2.82 19.97 -4.64
CA TYR A 272 2.49 20.70 -3.40
C TYR A 272 1.18 20.22 -2.78
N ARG A 273 0.17 19.87 -3.58
CA ARG A 273 -1.08 19.27 -3.11
C ARG A 273 -0.82 17.93 -2.42
N GLY A 274 0.00 17.06 -3.02
CA GLY A 274 0.41 15.79 -2.44
C GLY A 274 1.19 15.93 -1.12
N GLU A 275 1.98 17.00 -0.96
CA GLU A 275 2.65 17.34 0.30
C GLU A 275 1.72 18.01 1.34
N GLY A 276 0.44 18.25 1.03
CA GLY A 276 -0.49 18.98 1.91
C GLY A 276 -0.28 20.50 1.96
N LYS A 277 0.57 21.06 1.10
CA LYS A 277 0.85 22.51 1.02
C LYS A 277 -0.15 23.22 0.11
N TYR A 278 -1.40 23.28 0.56
CA TYR A 278 -2.52 23.75 -0.25
C TYR A 278 -2.36 25.18 -0.78
N ASP A 279 -1.84 26.14 0.00
CA ASP A 279 -1.69 27.52 -0.47
C ASP A 279 -0.65 27.64 -1.60
N ALA A 280 0.42 26.85 -1.52
CA ALA A 280 1.44 26.80 -2.56
C ALA A 280 0.87 26.15 -3.83
N ALA A 281 0.10 25.06 -3.68
CA ALA A 281 -0.56 24.39 -4.79
C ALA A 281 -1.50 25.32 -5.55
N GLN A 282 -2.36 26.07 -4.83
CA GLN A 282 -3.29 27.03 -5.40
C GLN A 282 -2.59 28.06 -6.28
N LYS A 283 -1.51 28.67 -5.77
CA LYS A 283 -0.74 29.68 -6.52
C LYS A 283 -0.18 29.11 -7.82
N MET A 284 0.27 27.86 -7.82
CA MET A 284 0.82 27.24 -9.03
C MET A 284 -0.26 26.95 -10.07
N PHE A 285 -1.44 26.45 -9.66
CA PHE A 285 -2.55 26.24 -10.59
C PHE A 285 -3.09 27.54 -11.17
N GLN A 286 -3.25 28.57 -10.34
CA GLN A 286 -3.64 29.91 -10.82
C GLN A 286 -2.62 30.45 -11.82
N LYS A 287 -1.32 30.30 -11.54
CA LYS A 287 -0.27 30.74 -12.46
C LYS A 287 -0.29 29.96 -13.78
N ALA A 288 -0.56 28.66 -13.75
CA ALA A 288 -0.71 27.86 -14.96
C ALA A 288 -1.87 28.36 -15.84
N ILE A 289 -3.03 28.68 -15.24
CA ILE A 289 -4.19 29.23 -15.94
C ILE A 289 -3.92 30.64 -16.48
N GLU A 290 -3.19 31.47 -15.74
CA GLU A 290 -2.78 32.81 -16.20
C GLU A 290 -1.86 32.75 -17.44
N LEU A 291 -0.94 31.78 -17.46
CA LEU A 291 0.00 31.59 -18.56
C LEU A 291 -0.68 30.99 -19.79
N ASP A 292 -1.53 29.99 -19.58
CA ASP A 292 -2.29 29.34 -20.64
C ASP A 292 -3.75 29.09 -20.22
N PRO A 293 -4.68 29.99 -20.61
CA PRO A 293 -6.10 29.83 -20.35
C PRO A 293 -6.75 28.64 -21.07
N ASN A 294 -6.03 27.97 -21.99
CA ASN A 294 -6.51 26.78 -22.70
C ASN A 294 -5.90 25.49 -22.13
N ASN A 295 -5.04 25.56 -21.11
CA ASN A 295 -4.49 24.37 -20.48
C ASN A 295 -5.54 23.66 -19.62
N TYR A 296 -6.24 22.69 -20.22
CA TYR A 296 -7.28 21.91 -19.54
C TYR A 296 -6.77 21.17 -18.28
N LEU A 297 -5.49 20.81 -18.20
CA LEU A 297 -4.88 20.15 -17.03
C LEU A 297 -4.77 21.10 -15.84
N ALA A 298 -4.56 22.39 -16.08
CA ALA A 298 -4.52 23.40 -15.03
C ALA A 298 -5.89 23.54 -14.34
N PHE A 299 -6.96 23.51 -15.14
CA PHE A 299 -8.34 23.49 -14.62
C PHE A 299 -8.66 22.21 -13.85
N ILE A 300 -8.21 21.03 -14.32
CA ILE A 300 -8.36 19.78 -13.55
C ILE A 300 -7.63 19.87 -12.22
N GLY A 301 -6.35 20.27 -12.24
CA GLY A 301 -5.54 20.38 -11.02
C GLY A 301 -6.15 21.35 -10.00
N TYR A 302 -6.66 22.50 -10.47
CA TYR A 302 -7.32 23.47 -9.60
C TYR A 302 -8.70 23.01 -9.12
N GLY A 303 -9.44 22.30 -9.98
CA GLY A 303 -10.71 21.67 -9.63
C GLY A 303 -10.54 20.67 -8.50
N ILE A 304 -9.57 19.76 -8.61
CA ILE A 304 -9.25 18.77 -7.55
C ILE A 304 -8.86 19.49 -6.26
N TRP A 305 -8.05 20.53 -6.35
CA TRP A 305 -7.70 21.33 -5.16
C TRP A 305 -8.93 21.93 -4.45
N ASN A 306 -9.93 22.40 -5.20
CA ASN A 306 -11.18 22.89 -4.62
C ASN A 306 -12.02 21.74 -4.04
N ALA A 307 -12.05 20.57 -4.69
CA ALA A 307 -12.73 19.38 -4.19
C ALA A 307 -12.13 18.88 -2.86
N ASP A 308 -10.80 18.89 -2.73
CA ASP A 308 -10.08 18.58 -1.48
C ASP A 308 -10.50 19.51 -0.32
N LYS A 309 -10.86 20.76 -0.64
CA LYS A 309 -11.40 21.75 0.30
C LYS A 309 -12.92 21.67 0.48
N LYS A 310 -13.59 20.71 -0.17
CA LYS A 310 -15.06 20.56 -0.22
C LYS A 310 -15.79 21.76 -0.85
N ASN A 311 -15.09 22.54 -1.67
CA ASN A 311 -15.68 23.63 -2.46
C ASN A 311 -16.23 23.07 -3.78
N TYR A 312 -17.23 22.20 -3.70
CA TYR A 312 -17.73 21.43 -4.86
C TYR A 312 -18.29 22.31 -5.98
N VAL A 313 -18.99 23.40 -5.65
CA VAL A 313 -19.53 24.35 -6.64
C VAL A 313 -18.45 24.97 -7.52
N GLU A 314 -17.31 25.36 -6.94
CA GLU A 314 -16.23 25.95 -7.72
C GLU A 314 -15.41 24.88 -8.46
N SER A 315 -15.24 23.72 -7.84
CA SER A 315 -14.61 22.55 -8.46
C SER A 315 -15.37 22.11 -9.73
N GLU A 316 -16.71 22.05 -9.66
CA GLU A 316 -17.59 21.73 -10.78
C GLU A 316 -17.37 22.67 -11.97
N LYS A 317 -17.35 23.99 -11.73
CA LYS A 317 -17.09 24.98 -12.80
C LYS A 317 -15.74 24.76 -13.46
N LEU A 318 -14.70 24.49 -12.67
CA LEU A 318 -13.34 24.26 -13.18
C LEU A 318 -13.28 22.98 -14.03
N PHE A 319 -13.92 21.90 -13.60
CA PHE A 319 -13.99 20.68 -14.39
C PHE A 319 -14.82 20.82 -15.66
N LEU A 320 -15.96 21.51 -15.61
CA LEU A 320 -16.75 21.83 -16.80
C LEU A 320 -15.94 22.68 -17.80
N LYS A 321 -15.14 23.63 -17.31
CA LYS A 321 -14.24 24.40 -18.17
C LYS A 321 -13.15 23.52 -18.80
N SER A 322 -12.58 22.58 -18.05
CA SER A 322 -11.63 21.61 -18.60
C SER A 322 -12.26 20.75 -19.71
N ILE A 323 -13.50 20.29 -19.50
CA ILE A 323 -14.26 19.51 -20.50
C ILE A 323 -14.54 20.33 -21.76
N GLU A 324 -14.89 21.62 -21.61
CA GLU A 324 -15.07 22.53 -22.75
C GLU A 324 -13.78 22.65 -23.59
N LEU A 325 -12.63 22.75 -22.92
CA LEU A 325 -11.32 22.88 -23.57
C LEU A 325 -10.84 21.57 -24.20
N ASN A 326 -11.09 20.42 -23.55
CA ASN A 326 -10.74 19.10 -24.06
C ASN A 326 -11.79 18.04 -23.71
N PRO A 327 -12.80 17.82 -24.57
CA PRO A 327 -13.90 16.91 -24.28
C PRO A 327 -13.52 15.43 -24.38
N GLN A 328 -12.34 15.11 -24.91
CA GLN A 328 -11.85 13.72 -25.06
C GLN A 328 -10.93 13.29 -23.89
N GLN A 329 -10.72 14.16 -22.90
CA GLN A 329 -10.00 13.76 -21.68
C GLN A 329 -10.99 13.24 -20.63
N ALA A 330 -10.79 11.99 -20.21
CA ALA A 330 -11.68 11.33 -19.25
C ALA A 330 -11.59 11.89 -17.81
N ASP A 331 -10.45 12.46 -17.41
CA ASP A 331 -10.16 12.80 -16.01
C ASP A 331 -11.17 13.80 -15.43
N ALA A 332 -11.51 14.87 -16.16
CA ALA A 332 -12.45 15.88 -15.69
C ALA A 332 -13.89 15.32 -15.52
N TYR A 333 -14.32 14.40 -16.39
CA TYR A 333 -15.60 13.71 -16.22
C TYR A 333 -15.58 12.80 -15.00
N ASN A 334 -14.47 12.09 -14.77
CA ASN A 334 -14.31 11.23 -13.60
C ASN A 334 -14.38 12.01 -12.29
N GLU A 335 -13.73 13.18 -12.23
CA GLU A 335 -13.78 14.02 -11.03
C GLU A 335 -15.16 14.66 -10.78
N LEU A 336 -15.88 15.07 -11.83
CA LEU A 336 -17.27 15.50 -11.71
C LEU A 336 -18.17 14.38 -11.19
N ALA A 337 -17.99 13.16 -11.71
CA ALA A 337 -18.73 12.00 -11.23
C ALA A 337 -18.45 11.71 -9.75
N ASN A 338 -17.19 11.83 -9.30
CA ASN A 338 -16.80 11.70 -7.91
C ASN A 338 -17.48 12.76 -7.02
N ILE A 339 -17.56 14.02 -7.48
CA ILE A 339 -18.25 15.10 -6.76
C ILE A 339 -19.73 14.79 -6.62
N TYR A 340 -20.43 14.50 -7.71
CA TYR A 340 -21.87 14.21 -7.64
C TYR A 340 -22.15 12.97 -6.79
N ARG A 341 -21.27 11.97 -6.82
CA ARG A 341 -21.37 10.81 -5.93
C ARG A 341 -21.23 11.21 -4.46
N ALA A 342 -20.30 12.10 -4.12
CA ALA A 342 -20.11 12.60 -2.77
C ALA A 342 -21.31 13.44 -2.28
N GLU A 343 -21.94 14.19 -3.19
CA GLU A 343 -23.16 14.96 -2.95
C GLU A 343 -24.44 14.10 -2.99
N LYS A 344 -24.31 12.79 -3.26
CA LYS A 344 -25.42 11.81 -3.41
C LYS A 344 -26.34 12.07 -4.60
N GLU A 345 -25.90 12.86 -5.57
CA GLU A 345 -26.54 13.09 -6.86
C GLU A 345 -26.22 11.91 -7.81
N TYR A 346 -26.68 10.71 -7.46
CA TYR A 346 -26.26 9.45 -8.10
C TYR A 346 -26.58 9.37 -9.60
N SER A 347 -27.70 9.96 -10.03
CA SER A 347 -28.06 9.99 -11.45
C SER A 347 -27.06 10.79 -12.27
N LYS A 348 -26.60 11.94 -11.77
CA LYS A 348 -25.54 12.73 -12.42
C LYS A 348 -24.20 12.00 -12.37
N ALA A 349 -23.84 11.43 -11.22
CA ALA A 349 -22.61 10.66 -11.11
C ALA A 349 -22.55 9.53 -12.15
N ARG A 350 -23.66 8.81 -12.35
CA ARG A 350 -23.78 7.78 -13.38
C ARG A 350 -23.59 8.35 -14.78
N GLU A 351 -24.24 9.46 -15.10
CA GLU A 351 -24.10 10.11 -16.40
C GLU A 351 -22.62 10.39 -16.71
N TYR A 352 -21.90 10.98 -15.75
CA TYR A 352 -20.50 11.37 -15.95
C TYR A 352 -19.54 10.19 -15.96
N TYR A 353 -19.71 9.17 -15.12
CA TYR A 353 -18.92 7.93 -15.28
C TYR A 353 -19.24 7.20 -16.60
N SER A 354 -20.47 7.27 -17.10
CA SER A 354 -20.82 6.71 -18.42
C SER A 354 -20.07 7.43 -19.54
N LYS A 355 -19.92 8.76 -19.43
CA LYS A 355 -19.11 9.54 -20.37
C LYS A 355 -17.63 9.14 -20.31
N VAL A 356 -17.09 8.85 -19.13
CA VAL A 356 -15.72 8.30 -18.98
C VAL A 356 -15.57 7.01 -19.79
N LEU A 357 -16.53 6.09 -19.70
CA LEU A 357 -16.49 4.83 -20.48
C LEU A 357 -16.73 5.03 -21.98
N GLY A 358 -17.44 6.08 -22.37
CA GLY A 358 -17.57 6.47 -23.79
C GLY A 358 -16.23 6.91 -24.40
N ILE A 359 -15.34 7.50 -23.60
CA ILE A 359 -14.00 7.95 -24.01
C ILE A 359 -12.98 6.81 -23.88
N ASN A 360 -12.98 6.12 -22.73
CA ASN A 360 -12.09 5.01 -22.43
C ASN A 360 -12.88 3.82 -21.91
N THR A 361 -13.21 2.90 -22.83
CA THR A 361 -14.00 1.70 -22.55
C THR A 361 -13.34 0.76 -21.56
N GLU A 362 -12.02 0.86 -21.34
CA GLU A 362 -11.26 0.03 -20.39
C GLU A 362 -10.95 0.73 -19.07
N ASN A 363 -11.58 1.88 -18.79
CA ASN A 363 -11.43 2.54 -17.49
C ASN A 363 -12.10 1.72 -16.37
N ASN A 364 -11.30 0.89 -15.70
CA ASN A 364 -11.75 0.03 -14.61
C ASN A 364 -12.39 0.81 -13.45
N GLN A 365 -11.88 2.00 -13.14
CA GLN A 365 -12.43 2.82 -12.05
C GLN A 365 -13.87 3.23 -12.36
N ALA A 366 -14.13 3.76 -13.56
CA ALA A 366 -15.47 4.15 -13.97
C ALA A 366 -16.43 2.94 -14.06
N LYS A 367 -15.95 1.76 -14.51
CA LYS A 367 -16.74 0.52 -14.47
C LYS A 367 -17.14 0.15 -13.04
N ILE A 368 -16.21 0.21 -12.09
CA ILE A 368 -16.45 -0.09 -10.67
C ILE A 368 -17.46 0.89 -10.09
N GLU A 369 -17.27 2.19 -10.31
CA GLU A 369 -18.11 3.23 -9.73
C GLU A 369 -19.54 3.22 -10.31
N LEU A 370 -19.72 3.00 -11.61
CA LEU A 370 -21.05 2.82 -12.20
C LEU A 370 -21.80 1.66 -11.56
N LYS A 371 -21.10 0.54 -11.39
CA LYS A 371 -21.65 -0.66 -10.76
C LYS A 371 -21.96 -0.44 -9.27
N ALA A 372 -21.20 0.42 -8.60
CA ALA A 372 -21.48 0.83 -7.22
C ALA A 372 -22.72 1.74 -7.15
N LEU A 373 -22.88 2.68 -8.07
CA LEU A 373 -24.05 3.56 -8.17
C LEU A 373 -25.33 2.80 -8.52
N GLU A 374 -25.26 1.84 -9.44
CA GLU A 374 -26.36 0.91 -9.73
C GLU A 374 -26.80 0.15 -8.48
N ARG A 375 -25.84 -0.30 -7.67
CA ARG A 375 -26.09 -0.96 -6.38
C ARG A 375 -26.67 -0.04 -5.30
N LEU A 376 -26.31 1.24 -5.28
CA LEU A 376 -26.90 2.23 -4.38
C LEU A 376 -28.36 2.52 -4.72
N GLU A 377 -28.72 2.59 -6.00
CA GLU A 377 -30.12 2.70 -6.43
C GLU A 377 -30.91 1.41 -6.17
N LEU A 378 -30.28 0.24 -6.30
CA LEU A 378 -30.86 -1.04 -5.84
C LEU A 378 -30.98 -1.09 -4.30
N GLY A 379 -30.15 -0.32 -3.59
CA GLY A 379 -30.14 -0.11 -2.14
C GLY A 379 -31.24 0.82 -1.60
N GLU A 380 -31.78 1.73 -2.42
CA GLU A 380 -33.08 2.37 -2.14
C GLU A 380 -34.26 1.45 -2.52
N ASN A 381 -34.00 0.44 -3.38
CA ASN A 381 -34.96 -0.59 -3.79
C ASN A 381 -34.75 -1.95 -3.09
N ILE A 382 -34.39 -1.97 -1.79
CA ILE A 382 -34.21 -3.21 -0.97
C ILE A 382 -35.53 -3.98 -0.72
N GLN A 383 -36.59 -3.73 -1.48
CA GLN A 383 -37.78 -4.59 -1.46
C GLN A 383 -37.72 -5.78 -2.42
N ASN A 384 -36.76 -5.85 -3.35
CA ASN A 384 -36.74 -6.91 -4.36
C ASN A 384 -35.51 -7.82 -4.23
N ASN A 385 -35.74 -9.02 -3.70
CA ASN A 385 -34.87 -10.20 -3.63
C ASN A 385 -34.18 -10.56 -4.97
N GLN A 386 -33.16 -9.81 -5.37
CA GLN A 386 -32.24 -10.20 -6.44
C GLN A 386 -30.89 -10.62 -5.82
N PRO A 387 -30.32 -11.78 -6.21
CA PRO A 387 -29.06 -12.24 -5.66
C PRO A 387 -27.91 -11.34 -6.13
N ILE A 388 -27.24 -10.73 -5.15
CA ILE A 388 -26.08 -9.87 -5.35
C ILE A 388 -24.87 -10.74 -5.74
N ASN A 389 -24.17 -10.44 -6.86
CA ASN A 389 -22.98 -11.19 -7.29
C ASN A 389 -21.73 -10.66 -6.58
N VAL A 390 -21.04 -11.50 -5.82
CA VAL A 390 -19.89 -11.09 -4.99
C VAL A 390 -18.68 -10.65 -5.81
N ASN A 391 -18.54 -11.17 -7.04
CA ASN A 391 -17.51 -10.74 -7.99
C ASN A 391 -17.66 -9.27 -8.41
N ASP A 392 -18.76 -8.64 -8.03
CA ASP A 392 -19.03 -7.24 -8.27
C ASP A 392 -18.35 -6.35 -7.23
N PHE A 393 -18.08 -6.86 -6.02
CA PHE A 393 -17.47 -6.12 -4.93
C PHE A 393 -15.96 -6.36 -4.86
N TYR A 394 -15.53 -7.60 -5.13
CA TYR A 394 -14.15 -8.00 -4.93
C TYR A 394 -13.66 -8.99 -5.99
N ASN A 395 -12.33 -9.07 -6.10
CA ASN A 395 -11.67 -10.07 -6.93
C ASN A 395 -12.09 -11.48 -6.48
N PRO A 396 -12.40 -12.42 -7.39
CA PRO A 396 -12.59 -13.84 -7.07
C PRO A 396 -11.54 -14.43 -6.11
N VAL A 397 -10.29 -13.95 -6.17
CA VAL A 397 -9.21 -14.36 -5.26
C VAL A 397 -9.55 -14.05 -3.80
N THR A 398 -10.09 -12.88 -3.52
CA THR A 398 -10.48 -12.46 -2.18
C THR A 398 -11.64 -13.29 -1.64
N VAL A 399 -12.64 -13.58 -2.48
CA VAL A 399 -13.76 -14.47 -2.13
C VAL A 399 -13.22 -15.86 -1.76
N ASN A 400 -12.34 -16.41 -2.60
CA ASN A 400 -11.70 -17.69 -2.37
C ASN A 400 -10.85 -17.72 -1.08
N ASN A 401 -10.20 -16.61 -0.72
CA ASN A 401 -9.43 -16.49 0.52
C ASN A 401 -10.33 -16.57 1.76
N TYR A 402 -11.47 -15.87 1.77
CA TYR A 402 -12.44 -15.97 2.85
C TYR A 402 -13.17 -17.32 2.87
N GLU A 403 -13.48 -17.91 1.71
CA GLU A 403 -13.99 -19.29 1.59
C GLU A 403 -13.03 -20.28 2.26
N LYS A 404 -11.73 -20.18 1.94
CA LYS A 404 -10.69 -21.04 2.52
C LYS A 404 -10.52 -20.84 4.03
N LEU A 405 -10.55 -19.59 4.50
CA LEU A 405 -10.51 -19.30 5.95
C LEU A 405 -11.68 -19.95 6.68
N LEU A 406 -12.90 -19.72 6.20
CA LEU A 406 -14.11 -20.23 6.84
C LEU A 406 -14.20 -21.76 6.77
N GLN A 407 -13.72 -22.37 5.67
CA GLN A 407 -13.62 -23.82 5.58
C GLN A 407 -12.67 -24.39 6.65
N ILE A 408 -11.44 -23.87 6.75
CA ILE A 408 -10.45 -24.33 7.73
C ILE A 408 -10.98 -24.14 9.16
N ALA A 409 -11.59 -22.98 9.44
CA ALA A 409 -12.17 -22.71 10.74
C ALA A 409 -13.33 -23.66 11.07
N ASN A 410 -14.20 -23.96 10.10
CA ASN A 410 -15.33 -24.88 10.25
C ASN A 410 -14.86 -26.32 10.50
N GLU A 411 -13.83 -26.79 9.80
CA GLU A 411 -13.21 -28.11 9.99
C GLU A 411 -12.59 -28.27 11.39
N ASN A 412 -12.12 -27.17 11.99
CA ASN A 412 -11.55 -27.14 13.34
C ASN A 412 -12.54 -26.70 14.43
N ASN A 413 -13.80 -26.43 14.09
CA ASN A 413 -14.85 -25.92 14.99
C ASN A 413 -14.47 -24.61 15.71
N ILE A 414 -13.91 -23.65 14.97
CA ILE A 414 -13.44 -22.36 15.47
C ILE A 414 -14.33 -21.25 14.92
N ASN A 415 -14.85 -20.38 15.79
CA ASN A 415 -15.65 -19.24 15.34
C ASN A 415 -14.79 -18.17 14.67
N VAL A 416 -15.39 -17.35 13.80
CA VAL A 416 -14.66 -16.33 13.03
C VAL A 416 -15.33 -14.96 13.09
N LEU A 417 -14.57 -13.94 13.45
CA LEU A 417 -14.92 -12.53 13.26
C LEU A 417 -14.17 -11.97 12.07
N MET A 418 -14.90 -11.52 11.06
CA MET A 418 -14.38 -10.88 9.86
C MET A 418 -14.44 -9.36 10.06
N VAL A 419 -13.30 -8.70 10.18
CA VAL A 419 -13.19 -7.30 10.53
C VAL A 419 -12.91 -6.48 9.27
N GLU A 420 -13.79 -5.53 8.98
CA GLU A 420 -13.63 -4.60 7.85
C GLU A 420 -12.60 -3.51 8.18
N TYR A 421 -11.91 -2.98 7.16
CA TYR A 421 -10.95 -1.91 7.38
C TYR A 421 -11.61 -0.62 7.89
N PRO A 422 -10.85 0.26 8.58
CA PRO A 422 -11.38 1.54 9.02
C PRO A 422 -12.03 2.33 7.88
N VAL A 423 -13.19 2.95 8.15
CA VAL A 423 -13.94 3.82 7.21
C VAL A 423 -14.59 3.10 6.00
N ARG A 424 -14.12 1.90 5.63
CA ARG A 424 -14.64 1.09 4.50
C ARG A 424 -16.04 0.54 4.79
N ASN A 425 -16.87 0.45 3.75
CA ASN A 425 -18.26 -0.04 3.87
C ASN A 425 -18.28 -1.57 4.07
N PRO A 426 -18.95 -2.10 5.13
CA PRO A 426 -18.96 -3.53 5.44
C PRO A 426 -19.82 -4.38 4.49
N VAL A 427 -20.70 -3.76 3.67
CA VAL A 427 -21.66 -4.46 2.80
C VAL A 427 -20.96 -5.52 1.94
N ALA A 428 -19.76 -5.19 1.47
CA ALA A 428 -19.00 -6.04 0.59
C ALA A 428 -18.52 -7.32 1.31
N LEU A 429 -17.98 -7.19 2.53
CA LEU A 429 -17.56 -8.31 3.37
C LEU A 429 -18.77 -9.13 3.88
N GLN A 430 -19.89 -8.45 4.17
CA GLN A 430 -21.16 -9.09 4.51
C GLN A 430 -21.72 -9.93 3.36
N THR A 431 -21.59 -9.44 2.11
CA THR A 431 -22.04 -10.15 0.92
C THR A 431 -21.20 -11.41 0.68
N ILE A 432 -19.86 -11.32 0.85
CA ILE A 432 -18.98 -12.51 0.82
C ILE A 432 -19.48 -13.56 1.82
N LEU A 433 -19.64 -13.17 3.09
CA LEU A 433 -20.06 -14.10 4.13
C LEU A 433 -21.43 -14.74 3.82
N ALA A 434 -22.38 -13.96 3.30
CA ALA A 434 -23.70 -14.46 2.91
C ALA A 434 -23.61 -15.49 1.77
N GLU A 435 -22.80 -15.24 0.75
CA GLU A 435 -22.61 -16.18 -0.35
C GLU A 435 -21.96 -17.49 0.11
N ILE A 436 -20.94 -17.41 0.97
CA ILE A 436 -20.27 -18.60 1.52
C ILE A 436 -21.25 -19.43 2.34
N LYS A 437 -22.07 -18.79 3.19
CA LYS A 437 -23.14 -19.45 3.95
C LYS A 437 -24.19 -20.12 3.06
N ASN A 438 -24.43 -19.60 1.86
CA ASN A 438 -25.34 -20.23 0.89
C ASN A 438 -24.71 -21.43 0.19
N LYS A 439 -23.38 -21.44 0.01
CA LYS A 439 -22.62 -22.53 -0.64
C LYS A 439 -22.21 -23.65 0.32
N GLN A 440 -22.02 -23.33 1.60
CA GLN A 440 -21.41 -24.22 2.59
C GLN A 440 -22.23 -24.24 3.89
N ASP A 441 -22.38 -25.43 4.46
CA ASP A 441 -22.97 -25.61 5.80
C ASP A 441 -21.92 -25.29 6.87
N LEU A 442 -21.92 -24.04 7.34
CA LEU A 442 -21.05 -23.58 8.41
C LEU A 442 -21.67 -23.91 9.77
N LYS A 443 -21.04 -24.81 10.53
CA LYS A 443 -21.43 -25.18 11.90
C LYS A 443 -20.93 -24.17 12.94
N ILE A 444 -19.97 -23.34 12.53
CA ILE A 444 -19.37 -22.28 13.33
C ILE A 444 -20.14 -20.97 13.22
N LYS A 445 -20.03 -20.11 14.23
CA LYS A 445 -20.46 -18.72 14.13
C LYS A 445 -19.43 -17.93 13.33
N ALA A 446 -19.88 -17.29 12.25
CA ALA A 446 -19.08 -16.39 11.43
C ALA A 446 -19.86 -15.10 11.16
N GLU A 447 -19.23 -13.95 11.44
CA GLU A 447 -19.89 -12.64 11.44
C GLU A 447 -18.92 -11.50 11.06
N VAL A 448 -19.48 -10.37 10.65
CA VAL A 448 -18.73 -9.19 10.19
C VAL A 448 -18.77 -8.06 11.22
N VAL A 449 -17.61 -7.48 11.52
CA VAL A 449 -17.46 -6.27 12.34
C VAL A 449 -17.38 -5.04 11.44
N ASP A 450 -18.37 -4.16 11.55
CA ASP A 450 -18.41 -2.88 10.84
C ASP A 450 -17.63 -1.79 11.58
N ASN A 451 -16.47 -1.40 11.04
CA ASN A 451 -15.66 -0.30 11.56
C ASN A 451 -16.02 1.06 10.94
N SER A 452 -16.86 1.09 9.90
CA SER A 452 -17.10 2.28 9.08
C SER A 452 -17.73 3.42 9.88
N VAL A 453 -18.76 3.12 10.65
CA VAL A 453 -19.55 4.10 11.41
C VAL A 453 -18.71 4.71 12.53
N VAL A 454 -18.05 3.86 13.32
CA VAL A 454 -17.25 4.30 14.48
C VAL A 454 -16.05 5.14 14.05
N PHE A 455 -15.37 4.77 12.96
CA PHE A 455 -14.23 5.54 12.46
C PHE A 455 -14.64 6.84 11.77
N ARG A 456 -15.76 6.88 11.03
CA ARG A 456 -16.28 8.15 10.47
C ARG A 456 -16.65 9.12 11.58
N LYS A 457 -17.35 8.66 12.61
CA LYS A 457 -17.66 9.47 13.79
C LYS A 457 -16.40 9.95 14.52
N ALA A 458 -15.37 9.12 14.60
CA ALA A 458 -14.09 9.54 15.18
C ALA A 458 -13.42 10.65 14.35
N LEU A 459 -13.45 10.55 13.02
CA LEU A 459 -12.90 11.56 12.10
C LEU A 459 -13.70 12.87 12.06
N GLU A 460 -14.99 12.85 12.41
CA GLU A 460 -15.79 14.08 12.58
C GLU A 460 -15.33 14.90 13.79
N ASN A 461 -14.87 14.22 14.84
CA ASN A 461 -14.55 14.84 16.14
C ASN A 461 -13.05 15.05 16.38
N ASN A 462 -12.19 14.56 15.49
CA ASN A 462 -10.74 14.56 15.67
C ASN A 462 -10.04 14.89 14.35
N LYS A 463 -8.77 15.31 14.41
CA LYS A 463 -7.98 15.44 13.19
C LYS A 463 -7.67 14.05 12.64
N TYR A 464 -7.46 13.96 11.33
CA TYR A 464 -7.12 12.69 10.69
C TYR A 464 -5.84 12.09 11.31
N GLU A 465 -4.85 12.93 11.59
CA GLU A 465 -3.55 12.55 12.15
C GLU A 465 -3.65 12.09 13.62
N ASP A 466 -4.76 12.38 14.31
CA ASP A 466 -5.01 11.85 15.64
C ASP A 466 -5.42 10.36 15.57
N ILE A 467 -5.99 9.92 14.45
CA ILE A 467 -6.57 8.59 14.24
C ILE A 467 -5.67 7.72 13.37
N PHE A 468 -4.99 8.30 12.39
CA PHE A 468 -4.16 7.61 11.41
C PHE A 468 -2.78 8.26 11.24
N ILE A 469 -1.75 7.45 10.99
CA ILE A 469 -0.37 7.90 10.79
C ILE A 469 -0.10 8.31 9.34
N ASP A 470 -0.78 7.67 8.39
CA ASP A 470 -0.61 7.91 6.96
C ASP A 470 -1.97 7.86 6.24
N ARG A 471 -1.96 8.10 4.92
CA ARG A 471 -3.12 7.89 4.04
C ARG A 471 -2.85 6.68 3.16
N PHE A 472 -3.27 5.51 3.62
CA PHE A 472 -3.23 4.25 2.89
C PHE A 472 -4.44 4.12 1.94
N GLY A 473 -4.17 3.92 0.65
CA GLY A 473 -5.23 3.72 -0.36
C GLY A 473 -6.20 4.90 -0.53
N GLY A 474 -5.81 6.11 -0.11
CA GLY A 474 -6.61 7.35 -0.24
C GLY A 474 -7.78 7.50 0.73
N GLU A 475 -8.19 6.45 1.44
CA GLU A 475 -9.45 6.44 2.23
C GLU A 475 -9.24 6.33 3.75
N PHE A 476 -8.23 5.60 4.23
CA PHE A 476 -7.89 5.44 5.65
C PHE A 476 -6.36 5.31 5.79
N GLY A 477 -5.84 5.03 6.99
CA GLY A 477 -4.40 4.86 7.20
C GLY A 477 -4.06 3.78 8.21
N HIS A 478 -2.78 3.63 8.50
CA HIS A 478 -2.36 2.88 9.68
C HIS A 478 -2.81 3.61 10.94
N ALA A 479 -3.56 2.94 11.80
CA ALA A 479 -4.13 3.54 12.99
C ALA A 479 -3.05 3.92 14.02
N THR A 480 -3.19 5.11 14.62
CA THR A 480 -2.44 5.54 15.82
C THR A 480 -2.90 4.73 17.04
N ASP A 481 -2.29 4.93 18.21
CA ASP A 481 -2.81 4.35 19.47
C ASP A 481 -4.29 4.68 19.71
N LYS A 482 -4.73 5.88 19.34
CA LYS A 482 -6.13 6.29 19.47
C LYS A 482 -7.02 5.56 18.46
N GLY A 483 -6.57 5.43 17.21
CA GLY A 483 -7.26 4.62 16.21
C GLY A 483 -7.34 3.14 16.60
N ASN A 484 -6.25 2.57 17.12
CA ASN A 484 -6.18 1.20 17.62
C ASN A 484 -7.14 0.96 18.79
N ASN A 485 -7.27 1.94 19.70
CA ASN A 485 -8.27 1.88 20.76
C ASN A 485 -9.71 1.87 20.22
N ILE A 486 -10.01 2.68 19.18
CA ILE A 486 -11.34 2.67 18.54
C ILE A 486 -11.63 1.31 17.92
N LEU A 487 -10.67 0.75 17.18
CA LEU A 487 -10.77 -0.58 16.57
C LEU A 487 -11.02 -1.66 17.64
N ALA A 488 -10.18 -1.70 18.68
CA ALA A 488 -10.31 -2.65 19.78
C ALA A 488 -11.66 -2.55 20.48
N THR A 489 -12.11 -1.31 20.74
CA THR A 489 -13.40 -1.04 21.39
C THR A 489 -14.56 -1.53 20.53
N ASN A 490 -14.57 -1.24 19.23
CA ASN A 490 -15.65 -1.65 18.36
C ASN A 490 -15.77 -3.18 18.26
N ILE A 491 -14.63 -3.87 18.15
CA ILE A 491 -14.59 -5.34 18.14
C ILE A 491 -15.12 -5.87 19.46
N PHE A 492 -14.64 -5.33 20.58
CA PHE A 492 -15.08 -5.68 21.93
C PHE A 492 -16.59 -5.47 22.17
N GLU A 493 -17.15 -4.39 21.62
CA GLU A 493 -18.56 -4.02 21.77
C GLU A 493 -19.49 -4.76 20.82
N THR A 494 -18.97 -5.31 19.71
CA THR A 494 -19.76 -6.10 18.77
C THR A 494 -20.41 -7.27 19.52
N ILE A 495 -21.72 -7.44 19.31
CA ILE A 495 -22.67 -8.28 20.06
C ILE A 495 -22.15 -9.71 20.33
N ILE A 496 -21.28 -10.19 19.46
CA ILE A 496 -20.81 -11.56 19.34
C ILE A 496 -19.83 -11.97 20.44
N LEU A 497 -18.99 -11.07 20.97
CA LEU A 497 -18.11 -11.43 22.10
C LEU A 497 -18.91 -11.68 23.38
N LYS A 498 -20.18 -11.25 23.45
CA LYS A 498 -21.08 -11.64 24.54
C LYS A 498 -21.66 -13.04 24.32
N ASP A 499 -21.82 -13.52 23.09
CA ASP A 499 -22.48 -14.82 22.79
C ASP A 499 -21.50 -15.95 22.40
N ILE A 500 -20.23 -15.62 22.19
CA ILE A 500 -19.15 -16.57 21.87
C ILE A 500 -18.34 -16.91 23.13
N ILE A 501 -18.23 -15.98 24.09
CA ILE A 501 -17.50 -16.18 25.34
C ILE A 501 -18.42 -16.70 26.45
N ASN A 502 -19.71 -16.36 26.44
CA ASN A 502 -20.73 -16.96 27.31
C ASN A 502 -21.09 -18.36 26.82
#